data_AF-A0A3B8MII1-F1
#
_entry.id   AF-A0A3B8MII1-F1
#
_cell.length_a   1.000
_cell.length_b   1.000
_cell.length_c   1.000
_cell.angle_alpha   90.00
_cell.angle_beta   90.00
_cell.angle_gamma   90.00
#
_symmetry.space_group_name_H-M   'P 1'
#
loop_
_entity.id
_entity.type
_entity.pdbx_description
1 polymer ?
#
loop_
_entity_poly.entity_id
_entity_poly.type
_entity_poly.pdbx_seq_one_letter_code
_entity_poly.pdbx_strand_id
1 'polypeptide(L)'
;MQAAILAMVVVNIPLLLAMFVMGYGVHYGWWGLEVATHVKMGLVTTILTMLTHTTTMFYFLGTGSAIKEEVREEGLDLDYLRRARAFKGLFFYALFFGMLLIMAAAMLGGGAHSDLLRPVQDAGQSFLSRIHELLALLSLVINLYALVITPIYIIRNNILLDEVMGADAKKAPVQMETSGG
;
A
#
# COMPACT_ATOMS: atom_id res chain seq x y z
N MET A 1 12.45 9.95 2.94
CA MET A 1 11.09 9.42 2.72
C MET A 1 11.08 7.89 2.52
N GLN A 2 11.91 7.33 1.65
CA GLN A 2 11.94 5.89 1.36
C GLN A 2 12.24 4.99 2.57
N ALA A 3 13.24 5.33 3.38
CA ALA A 3 13.58 4.56 4.58
C ALA A 3 12.38 4.43 5.54
N ALA A 4 11.59 5.50 5.69
CA ALA A 4 10.37 5.49 6.48
C ALA A 4 9.31 4.56 5.87
N ILE A 5 9.12 4.60 4.54
CA ILE A 5 8.20 3.69 3.84
C ILE A 5 8.61 2.24 4.07
N LEU A 6 9.89 1.90 3.89
CA LEU A 6 10.40 0.54 4.08
C LEU A 6 10.25 0.07 5.54
N ALA A 7 10.54 0.94 6.51
CA ALA A 7 10.32 0.63 7.93
C ALA A 7 8.84 0.34 8.21
N MET A 8 7.93 1.17 7.69
CA MET A 8 6.50 0.94 7.82
C MET A 8 6.04 -0.35 7.13
N VAL A 9 6.60 -0.70 5.95
CA VAL A 9 6.30 -1.97 5.27
C VAL A 9 6.69 -3.17 6.14
N VAL A 10 7.91 -3.15 6.70
CA VAL A 10 8.42 -4.21 7.59
C VAL A 10 7.53 -4.38 8.83
N VAL A 11 7.00 -3.28 9.37
CA VAL A 11 6.11 -3.31 10.54
C VAL A 11 4.69 -3.77 10.18
N ASN A 12 4.16 -3.38 9.02
CA ASN A 12 2.78 -3.69 8.65
C ASN A 12 2.56 -5.16 8.30
N ILE A 13 3.54 -5.84 7.68
CA ILE A 13 3.41 -7.26 7.33
C ILE A 13 3.08 -8.14 8.56
N PRO A 14 3.87 -8.14 9.65
CA PRO A 14 3.56 -8.93 10.83
C PRO A 14 2.30 -8.42 11.55
N LEU A 15 2.03 -7.12 11.56
CA LEU A 15 0.79 -6.59 12.15
C LEU A 15 -0.46 -7.12 11.46
N LEU A 16 -0.50 -7.11 10.13
CA LEU A 16 -1.64 -7.63 9.37
C LEU A 16 -1.86 -9.12 9.62
N LEU A 17 -0.78 -9.90 9.64
CA LEU A 17 -0.83 -11.33 9.96
C LEU A 17 -1.32 -11.59 11.39
N ALA A 18 -0.76 -10.87 12.37
CA ALA A 18 -1.17 -10.98 13.77
C ALA A 18 -2.63 -10.60 13.96
N MET A 19 -3.11 -9.54 13.31
CA MET A 19 -4.50 -9.11 13.39
C MET A 19 -5.47 -10.12 12.80
N PHE A 20 -5.12 -10.72 11.67
CA PHE A 20 -5.93 -11.78 11.07
C PHE A 20 -6.03 -12.99 11.99
N VAL A 21 -4.89 -13.45 12.54
CA VAL A 21 -4.85 -14.57 13.51
C VAL A 21 -5.65 -14.24 14.78
N MET A 22 -5.53 -13.03 15.32
CA MET A 22 -6.33 -12.59 16.46
C MET A 22 -7.83 -12.56 16.14
N GLY A 23 -8.21 -12.18 14.91
CA GLY A 23 -9.61 -12.22 14.45
C GLY A 23 -10.20 -13.62 14.49
N TYR A 24 -9.45 -14.63 14.01
CA TYR A 24 -9.85 -16.03 14.15
C TYR A 24 -9.95 -16.47 15.60
N GLY A 25 -8.99 -16.05 16.45
CA GLY A 25 -9.03 -16.34 17.88
C GLY A 25 -10.30 -15.81 18.56
N VAL A 26 -10.72 -14.59 18.22
CA VAL A 26 -11.98 -14.01 18.71
C VAL A 26 -13.20 -14.74 18.12
N HIS A 27 -13.20 -15.05 16.83
CA HIS A 27 -14.35 -15.64 16.14
C HIS A 27 -14.64 -17.09 16.56
N TYR A 28 -13.61 -17.89 16.82
CA TYR A 28 -13.72 -19.30 17.22
C TYR A 28 -13.46 -19.54 18.72
N GLY A 29 -13.25 -18.48 19.50
CA GLY A 29 -13.06 -18.57 20.96
C GLY A 29 -11.73 -19.19 21.38
N TRP A 30 -10.68 -19.08 20.57
CA TRP A 30 -9.35 -19.57 20.93
C TRP A 30 -8.60 -18.59 21.83
N TRP A 31 -7.79 -19.13 22.75
CA TRP A 31 -6.85 -18.38 23.59
C TRP A 31 -7.45 -17.31 24.53
N GLY A 32 -8.78 -17.28 24.73
CA GLY A 32 -9.43 -16.33 25.63
C GLY A 32 -9.23 -14.87 25.22
N LEU A 33 -9.03 -14.59 23.92
CA LEU A 33 -8.79 -13.24 23.42
C LEU A 33 -10.05 -12.38 23.54
N GLU A 34 -9.89 -11.20 24.16
CA GLU A 34 -10.97 -10.23 24.27
C GLU A 34 -11.22 -9.51 22.94
N VAL A 35 -12.51 -9.38 22.58
CA VAL A 35 -12.96 -8.60 21.41
C VAL A 35 -12.41 -7.17 21.45
N ALA A 36 -12.41 -6.54 22.63
CA ALA A 36 -11.90 -5.17 22.81
C ALA A 36 -10.42 -5.03 22.41
N THR A 37 -9.61 -6.06 22.68
CA THR A 37 -8.19 -6.08 22.32
C THR A 37 -8.01 -6.22 20.81
N HIS A 38 -8.80 -7.08 20.16
CA HIS A 38 -8.82 -7.18 18.69
C HIS A 38 -9.23 -5.85 18.03
N VAL A 39 -10.28 -5.18 18.53
CA VAL A 39 -10.74 -3.90 17.98
C VAL A 39 -9.67 -2.81 18.09
N LYS A 40 -9.05 -2.64 19.27
CA LYS A 40 -7.99 -1.64 19.49
C LYS A 40 -6.79 -1.86 18.57
N MET A 41 -6.30 -3.11 18.50
CA MET A 41 -5.15 -3.45 17.65
C MET A 41 -5.49 -3.36 16.16
N GLY A 42 -6.73 -3.68 15.78
CA GLY A 42 -7.24 -3.54 14.42
C GLY A 42 -7.27 -2.08 13.95
N LEU A 43 -7.67 -1.15 14.82
CA LEU A 43 -7.63 0.28 14.53
C LEU A 43 -6.19 0.78 14.30
N VAL A 44 -5.25 0.42 15.18
CA VAL A 44 -3.83 0.78 15.05
C VAL A 44 -3.27 0.24 13.73
N THR A 45 -3.53 -1.03 13.43
CA THR A 45 -3.07 -1.67 12.19
C THR A 45 -3.63 -0.97 10.96
N THR A 46 -4.94 -0.66 10.98
CA THR A 46 -5.60 0.05 9.88
C THR A 46 -4.96 1.43 9.63
N ILE A 47 -4.74 2.22 10.68
CA ILE A 47 -4.11 3.54 10.58
C ILE A 47 -2.69 3.42 10.01
N LEU A 48 -1.88 2.49 10.51
CA LEU A 48 -0.51 2.29 10.03
C LEU A 48 -0.45 1.82 8.58
N THR A 49 -1.35 0.92 8.17
CA THR A 49 -1.43 0.45 6.77
C THR A 49 -1.85 1.58 5.84
N MET A 50 -2.86 2.36 6.23
CA MET A 50 -3.29 3.55 5.49
C MET A 50 -2.17 4.57 5.35
N LEU A 51 -1.45 4.87 6.44
CA LEU A 51 -0.33 5.78 6.43
C LEU A 51 0.80 5.29 5.50
N THR A 52 1.06 3.98 5.50
CA THR A 52 2.07 3.37 4.63
C THR A 52 1.71 3.54 3.16
N HIS A 53 0.48 3.18 2.77
CA HIS A 53 0.04 3.25 1.39
C HIS A 53 -0.07 4.69 0.88
N THR A 54 -0.63 5.60 1.67
CA THR A 54 -0.73 7.03 1.32
C THR A 54 0.65 7.67 1.18
N THR A 55 1.57 7.42 2.12
CA THR A 55 2.95 7.93 2.04
C THR A 55 3.66 7.36 0.80
N THR A 56 3.46 6.07 0.52
CA THR A 56 4.01 5.43 -0.68
C THR A 56 3.50 6.10 -1.94
N MET A 57 2.17 6.30 -2.07
CA MET A 57 1.59 7.00 -3.21
C MET A 57 2.15 8.42 -3.36
N PHE A 58 2.25 9.19 -2.28
CA PHE A 58 2.81 10.55 -2.34
C PHE A 58 4.27 10.57 -2.76
N TYR A 59 5.07 9.60 -2.31
CA TYR A 59 6.45 9.47 -2.76
C TYR A 59 6.53 9.31 -4.29
N PHE A 60 5.73 8.40 -4.88
CA PHE A 60 5.71 8.20 -6.34
C PHE A 60 5.10 9.40 -7.10
N LEU A 61 4.13 10.11 -6.53
CA LEU A 61 3.58 11.33 -7.12
C LEU A 61 4.63 12.46 -7.14
N GLY A 62 5.42 12.58 -6.07
CA GLY A 62 6.52 13.53 -5.96
C GLY A 62 7.63 13.23 -6.96
N THR A 63 8.18 12.01 -6.95
CA THR A 63 9.27 11.64 -7.88
C THR A 63 8.81 11.65 -9.34
N GLY A 64 7.57 11.23 -9.61
CA GLY A 64 7.01 11.27 -10.96
C GLY A 64 6.86 12.69 -11.50
N SER A 65 6.59 13.67 -10.63
CA SER A 65 6.55 15.09 -11.02
C SER A 65 7.95 15.63 -11.30
N ALA A 66 8.94 15.27 -10.47
CA ALA A 66 10.35 15.65 -10.67
C ALA A 66 10.90 15.09 -12.00
N ILE A 67 10.65 13.82 -12.31
CA ILE A 67 11.03 13.22 -13.60
C ILE A 67 10.40 13.98 -14.77
N LYS A 68 9.12 14.36 -14.65
CA LYS A 68 8.42 15.09 -15.72
C LYS A 68 9.02 16.48 -15.96
N GLU A 69 9.42 17.16 -14.90
CA GLU A 69 10.05 18.47 -14.97
C GLU A 69 11.43 18.40 -15.62
N GLU A 70 12.30 17.49 -15.14
CA GLU A 70 13.65 17.32 -15.69
C GLU A 70 13.62 16.95 -17.17
N VAL A 71 12.76 16.01 -17.59
CA VAL A 71 12.62 15.64 -19.01
C VAL A 71 12.20 16.83 -19.86
N ARG A 72 11.35 17.72 -19.33
CA ARG A 72 10.89 18.92 -20.06
C ARG A 72 11.99 19.97 -20.15
N GLU A 73 12.73 20.20 -19.07
CA GLU A 73 13.75 21.25 -18.99
C GLU A 73 15.02 20.90 -19.78
N GLU A 74 15.44 19.65 -19.72
CA GLU A 74 16.66 19.16 -20.38
C GLU A 74 16.40 18.56 -21.77
N GLY A 75 15.14 18.56 -22.24
CA GLY A 75 14.76 18.04 -23.55
C GLY A 75 15.05 16.54 -23.73
N LEU A 76 14.90 15.74 -22.67
CA LEU A 76 15.25 14.32 -22.66
C LEU A 76 14.22 13.44 -23.40
N ASP A 77 14.59 12.19 -23.65
CA ASP A 77 13.72 11.20 -24.29
C ASP A 77 12.39 11.00 -23.53
N LEU A 78 11.27 11.01 -24.27
CA LEU A 78 9.93 10.77 -23.75
C LEU A 78 9.73 9.33 -23.24
N ASP A 79 10.62 8.39 -23.55
CA ASP A 79 10.56 7.03 -22.97
C ASP A 79 10.68 7.05 -21.44
N TYR A 80 11.42 8.00 -20.86
CA TYR A 80 11.47 8.19 -19.40
C TYR A 80 10.07 8.46 -18.80
N LEU A 81 9.24 9.25 -19.50
CA LEU A 81 7.85 9.49 -19.09
C LEU A 81 6.95 8.27 -19.29
N ARG A 82 7.25 7.42 -20.27
CA ARG A 82 6.53 6.15 -20.47
C ARG A 82 6.83 5.18 -19.32
N ARG A 83 8.11 5.04 -18.95
CA ARG A 83 8.57 4.22 -17.82
C ARG A 83 7.99 4.72 -16.48
N ALA A 84 8.01 6.04 -16.24
CA ALA A 84 7.40 6.63 -15.05
C ALA A 84 5.89 6.37 -14.96
N ARG A 85 5.16 6.43 -16.09
CA ARG A 85 3.72 6.13 -16.13
C ARG A 85 3.40 4.65 -15.91
N ALA A 86 4.27 3.73 -16.32
CA ALA A 86 4.06 2.29 -16.12
C ALA A 86 3.93 1.93 -14.63
N PHE A 87 4.58 2.69 -13.74
CA PHE A 87 4.44 2.50 -12.28
C PHE A 87 3.06 2.89 -11.74
N LYS A 88 2.32 3.78 -12.42
CA LYS A 88 0.97 4.21 -12.02
C LYS A 88 -0.13 3.18 -12.33
N GLY A 89 0.21 2.06 -12.97
CA GLY A 89 -0.73 0.99 -13.29
C GLY A 89 -1.06 0.11 -12.09
N LEU A 90 -0.89 -1.21 -12.25
CA LEU A 90 -1.28 -2.26 -11.30
C LEU A 90 -0.85 -1.99 -9.84
N PHE A 91 0.31 -1.36 -9.63
CA PHE A 91 0.81 -1.02 -8.30
C PHE A 91 -0.06 0.00 -7.56
N PHE A 92 -0.46 1.09 -8.21
CA PHE A 92 -1.34 2.10 -7.60
C PHE A 92 -2.72 1.51 -7.29
N TYR A 93 -3.24 0.65 -8.15
CA TYR A 93 -4.49 -0.07 -7.88
C TYR A 93 -4.35 -0.99 -6.65
N ALA A 94 -3.24 -1.71 -6.51
CA ALA A 94 -3.01 -2.55 -5.34
C ALA A 94 -2.97 -1.73 -4.04
N LEU A 95 -2.28 -0.58 -4.02
CA LEU A 95 -2.27 0.33 -2.87
C LEU A 95 -3.67 0.89 -2.57
N PHE A 96 -4.40 1.32 -3.61
CA PHE A 96 -5.73 1.92 -3.47
C PHE A 96 -6.77 0.93 -2.95
N PHE A 97 -6.87 -0.25 -3.58
CA PHE A 97 -7.79 -1.28 -3.14
C PHE A 97 -7.37 -1.87 -1.79
N GLY A 98 -6.08 -1.94 -1.49
CA GLY A 98 -5.59 -2.31 -0.16
C GLY A 98 -6.13 -1.38 0.93
N MET A 99 -6.05 -0.07 0.72
CA MET A 99 -6.63 0.95 1.60
C MET A 99 -8.14 0.82 1.74
N LEU A 100 -8.87 0.71 0.62
CA LEU A 100 -10.33 0.57 0.66
C LEU A 100 -10.77 -0.68 1.42
N LEU A 101 -10.12 -1.82 1.17
CA LEU A 101 -10.46 -3.09 1.82
C LEU A 101 -10.17 -3.05 3.32
N ILE A 102 -9.03 -2.49 3.74
CA ILE A 102 -8.71 -2.43 5.17
C ILE A 102 -9.62 -1.47 5.92
N MET A 103 -10.00 -0.34 5.30
CA MET A 103 -11.02 0.56 5.85
C MET A 103 -12.38 -0.15 5.97
N ALA A 104 -12.83 -0.83 4.91
CA ALA A 104 -14.09 -1.55 4.92
C ALA A 104 -14.11 -2.64 5.99
N ALA A 105 -13.04 -3.42 6.09
CA ALA A 105 -12.88 -4.46 7.12
C ALA A 105 -12.93 -3.86 8.54
N ALA A 106 -12.24 -2.75 8.79
CA ALA A 106 -12.25 -2.08 10.08
C ALA A 106 -13.63 -1.52 10.46
N MET A 107 -14.31 -0.85 9.54
CA MET A 107 -15.66 -0.30 9.75
C MET A 107 -16.68 -1.41 10.04
N LEU A 108 -16.64 -2.50 9.26
CA LEU A 108 -17.54 -3.64 9.45
C LEU A 108 -17.17 -4.48 10.68
N GLY A 109 -15.90 -4.49 11.10
CA GLY A 109 -15.49 -5.06 12.38
C GLY A 109 -16.11 -4.33 13.58
N GLY A 110 -16.14 -3.00 13.53
CA GLY A 110 -16.89 -2.19 14.51
C GLY A 110 -18.40 -2.46 14.50
N GLY A 111 -18.97 -2.66 13.30
CA GLY A 111 -20.37 -3.07 13.13
C GLY A 111 -20.68 -4.46 13.69
N ALA A 112 -19.82 -5.45 13.42
CA ALA A 112 -19.95 -6.80 13.96
C ALA A 112 -19.83 -6.82 15.50
N HIS A 113 -18.96 -5.98 16.07
CA HIS A 113 -18.89 -5.76 17.51
C HIS A 113 -20.19 -5.19 18.07
N SER A 114 -20.84 -4.29 17.34
CA SER A 114 -22.12 -3.68 17.74
C SER A 114 -23.28 -4.67 17.66
N ASP A 115 -23.24 -5.64 16.74
CA ASP A 115 -24.24 -6.72 16.63
C ASP A 115 -24.19 -7.70 17.82
N LEU A 116 -23.03 -7.87 18.48
CA LEU A 116 -22.91 -8.63 19.73
C LEU A 116 -23.72 -8.02 20.90
N LEU A 117 -24.13 -6.75 20.79
CA LEU A 117 -24.98 -6.08 21.78
C LEU A 117 -26.47 -6.38 21.56
N ARG A 118 -26.85 -7.10 20.50
CA ARG A 118 -28.24 -7.49 20.22
C ARG A 118 -28.56 -8.86 20.83
N PRO A 119 -29.64 -9.00 21.61
CA PRO A 119 -29.93 -10.19 22.42
C PRO A 119 -30.35 -11.46 21.65
N VAL A 120 -30.21 -11.52 20.33
CA VAL A 120 -30.85 -12.56 19.47
C VAL A 120 -29.85 -13.41 18.67
N GLN A 121 -28.55 -13.15 18.73
CA GLN A 121 -27.56 -13.88 17.92
C GLN A 121 -26.70 -14.84 18.74
N ASP A 122 -26.58 -16.08 18.24
CA ASP A 122 -25.61 -17.05 18.74
C ASP A 122 -24.21 -16.46 18.75
N ALA A 123 -23.50 -16.65 19.86
CA ALA A 123 -22.24 -16.00 20.19
C ALA A 123 -21.24 -16.01 19.01
N GLY A 124 -21.02 -14.83 18.42
CA GLY A 124 -19.89 -14.58 17.51
C GLY A 124 -20.08 -14.94 16.03
N GLN A 125 -21.25 -15.40 15.59
CA GLN A 125 -21.48 -15.92 14.22
C GLN A 125 -22.58 -15.18 13.45
N SER A 126 -22.62 -13.85 13.56
CA SER A 126 -23.59 -13.03 12.81
C SER A 126 -23.26 -12.93 11.31
N PHE A 127 -24.25 -12.54 10.51
CA PHE A 127 -24.05 -12.22 9.10
C PHE A 127 -22.95 -11.16 8.88
N LEU A 128 -22.92 -10.12 9.73
CA LEU A 128 -21.87 -9.10 9.70
C LEU A 128 -20.49 -9.65 10.07
N SER A 129 -20.42 -10.60 11.02
CA SER A 129 -19.15 -11.25 11.38
C SER A 129 -18.56 -12.03 10.21
N ARG A 130 -19.39 -12.76 9.44
CA ARG A 130 -18.91 -13.48 8.23
C ARG A 130 -18.46 -12.55 7.11
N ILE A 131 -19.17 -11.44 6.91
CA ILE A 131 -18.74 -10.42 5.93
C ILE A 131 -17.42 -9.78 6.38
N HIS A 132 -17.29 -9.47 7.67
CA HIS A 132 -16.04 -8.95 8.22
C HIS A 132 -14.89 -9.93 8.02
N GLU A 133 -15.08 -11.23 8.27
CA GLU A 133 -14.07 -12.26 8.02
C GLU A 133 -13.65 -12.31 6.54
N LEU A 134 -14.63 -12.34 5.61
CA LEU A 134 -14.34 -12.33 4.17
C LEU A 134 -13.54 -11.10 3.75
N LEU A 135 -13.95 -9.92 4.23
CA LEU A 135 -13.23 -8.67 3.94
C LEU A 135 -11.85 -8.63 4.60
N ALA A 136 -11.70 -9.20 5.79
CA ALA A 136 -10.41 -9.32 6.46
C ALA A 136 -9.46 -10.20 5.65
N LEU A 137 -9.93 -11.32 5.09
CA LEU A 137 -9.15 -12.18 4.22
C LEU A 137 -8.73 -11.47 2.92
N LEU A 138 -9.69 -10.83 2.24
CA LEU A 138 -9.40 -10.08 1.01
C LEU A 138 -8.44 -8.92 1.29
N SER A 139 -8.67 -8.18 2.38
CA SER A 139 -7.81 -7.12 2.85
C SER A 139 -6.39 -7.65 3.10
N LEU A 140 -6.24 -8.77 3.81
CA LEU A 140 -4.95 -9.37 4.08
C LEU A 140 -4.20 -9.69 2.79
N VAL A 141 -4.84 -10.40 1.85
CA VAL A 141 -4.21 -10.81 0.59
C VAL A 141 -3.75 -9.61 -0.23
N ILE A 142 -4.63 -8.64 -0.45
CA ILE A 142 -4.32 -7.47 -1.28
C ILE A 142 -3.29 -6.56 -0.61
N ASN A 143 -3.40 -6.32 0.69
CA ASN A 143 -2.44 -5.48 1.41
C ASN A 143 -1.07 -6.15 1.50
N LEU A 144 -0.98 -7.45 1.77
CA LEU A 144 0.30 -8.16 1.75
C LEU A 144 0.93 -8.13 0.36
N TYR A 145 0.15 -8.37 -0.69
CA TYR A 145 0.64 -8.26 -2.06
C TYR A 145 1.22 -6.86 -2.33
N ALA A 146 0.47 -5.80 -1.99
CA ALA A 146 0.91 -4.42 -2.18
C ALA A 146 2.18 -4.08 -1.38
N LEU A 147 2.27 -4.53 -0.12
CA LEU A 147 3.42 -4.33 0.74
C LEU A 147 4.67 -5.05 0.22
N VAL A 148 4.54 -6.30 -0.26
CA VAL A 148 5.65 -7.10 -0.78
C VAL A 148 6.23 -6.50 -2.07
N ILE A 149 5.39 -5.96 -2.95
CA ILE A 149 5.88 -5.35 -4.19
C ILE A 149 6.43 -3.93 -3.99
N THR A 150 6.07 -3.24 -2.91
CA THR A 150 6.46 -1.83 -2.67
C THR A 150 7.98 -1.60 -2.74
N PRO A 151 8.85 -2.38 -2.06
CA PRO A 151 10.30 -2.20 -2.15
C PRO A 151 10.84 -2.31 -3.59
N ILE A 152 10.29 -3.24 -4.39
CA ILE A 152 10.70 -3.46 -5.78
C ILE A 152 10.41 -2.21 -6.63
N TYR A 153 9.22 -1.62 -6.46
CA TYR A 153 8.85 -0.41 -7.19
C TYR A 153 9.63 0.83 -6.74
N ILE A 154 9.99 0.92 -5.45
CA ILE A 154 10.86 2.01 -4.95
C ILE A 154 12.24 1.93 -5.61
N ILE A 155 12.84 0.74 -5.67
CA ILE A 155 14.15 0.54 -6.31
C ILE A 155 14.08 0.92 -7.80
N ARG A 156 13.07 0.43 -8.52
CA ARG A 156 12.90 0.75 -9.96
C ARG A 156 12.70 2.25 -10.22
N ASN A 157 11.97 2.93 -9.34
CA ASN A 157 11.75 4.37 -9.45
C ASN A 157 13.01 5.16 -9.12
N ASN A 158 13.83 4.72 -8.15
CA ASN A 158 15.12 5.33 -7.87
C ASN A 158 16.09 5.19 -9.04
N ILE A 159 16.20 4.00 -9.63
CA ILE A 159 17.03 3.79 -10.81
C ILE A 159 16.62 4.74 -11.93
N LEU A 160 15.31 4.88 -12.19
CA LEU A 160 14.81 5.83 -13.20
C LEU A 160 15.13 7.29 -12.84
N LEU A 161 15.04 7.66 -11.56
CA LEU A 161 15.37 9.00 -11.10
C LEU A 161 16.86 9.30 -11.30
N ASP A 162 17.73 8.37 -10.95
CA ASP A 162 19.18 8.48 -11.11
C ASP A 162 19.58 8.56 -12.59
N GLU A 163 18.92 7.80 -13.47
CA GLU A 163 19.11 7.86 -14.92
C GLU A 163 18.74 9.25 -15.48
N VAL A 164 17.59 9.80 -15.07
CA VAL A 164 17.07 11.09 -15.58
C VAL A 164 17.86 12.27 -15.04
N MET A 165 18.27 12.23 -13.77
CA MET A 165 19.07 13.28 -13.13
C MET A 165 20.58 13.15 -13.43
N GLY A 166 21.01 12.03 -14.00
CA GLY A 166 22.41 11.72 -14.28
C GLY A 166 22.99 12.57 -15.42
N ALA A 167 24.30 12.83 -15.33
CA ALA A 167 25.02 13.61 -16.34
C ALA A 167 25.03 12.97 -17.73
N ASP A 168 24.84 11.65 -17.82
CA ASP A 168 24.85 10.93 -19.09
C ASP A 168 23.57 11.15 -19.90
N ALA A 169 22.41 11.30 -19.23
CA ALA A 169 21.16 11.66 -19.91
C ALA A 169 21.27 13.04 -20.57
N LYS A 170 21.95 13.99 -19.91
CA LYS A 170 22.14 15.37 -20.41
C LYS A 170 23.11 15.48 -21.60
N LYS A 171 23.96 14.48 -21.84
CA LYS A 171 24.94 14.48 -22.96
C LYS A 171 24.39 13.91 -24.27
N ALA A 172 23.36 13.07 -24.20
CA ALA A 172 22.75 12.42 -25.35
C ALA A 172 22.09 13.36 -26.39
N PRO A 173 21.54 14.55 -26.06
CA PRO A 173 20.88 15.39 -27.05
C PRO A 173 21.84 16.06 -28.05
N VAL A 174 23.10 16.29 -27.67
CA VAL A 174 23.99 17.23 -28.40
C VAL A 174 24.87 16.53 -29.45
N GLN A 175 25.08 15.22 -29.37
CA GLN A 175 26.09 14.56 -30.22
C GLN A 175 25.60 14.18 -31.64
N MET A 176 24.30 14.26 -31.96
CA MET A 176 23.82 13.93 -33.31
C MET A 176 23.80 15.09 -34.30
N GLU A 177 24.02 16.34 -33.87
CA GLU A 177 23.97 17.51 -34.75
C GLU A 177 25.36 18.02 -35.20
N THR A 178 26.46 17.47 -34.71
CA THR A 178 27.82 18.00 -34.94
C THR A 178 28.71 17.16 -35.86
N SER A 179 28.18 16.15 -36.57
CA SER A 179 28.98 15.32 -37.50
C SER A 179 28.66 15.49 -39.00
N GLY A 180 27.81 16.45 -39.37
CA GLY A 180 27.51 16.77 -40.77
C GLY A 180 28.12 18.10 -41.20
N GLY A 181 29.44 18.16 -41.34
CA GLY A 181 30.18 19.26 -41.98
C GLY A 181 30.81 18.80 -43.28
#